data_AF-A0A1G3K108-F1
#
_entry.id   AF-A0A1G3K108-F1
#
_cell.length_a   1.000
_cell.length_b   1.000
_cell.length_c   1.000
_cell.angle_alpha   90.00
_cell.angle_beta   90.00
_cell.angle_gamma   90.00
#
_symmetry.space_group_name_H-M   'P 1'
#
loop_
_entity.id
_entity.type
_entity.pdbx_description
1 polymer ?
#
loop_
_entity_poly.entity_id
_entity_poly.type
_entity_poly.pdbx_seq_one_letter_code
_entity_poly.pdbx_strand_id
1 'polypeptide(L)'
;MTAINSLGRLRLQGLRILLLANWLWTVVLGLVALRLGGDVTIETMLVSALVNMLPTAMVLRGRRDLEARMVMGTLAAVQPAIGVVLLSGHGWQMDGHMYFFVALAGLVLLYDWRPIVLAATLVALHHLVLNYLAPSWVFPGQGNLEQIAIHAVAVTLQASVLC
;
A
#
# COMPACT_ATOMS: atom_id res chain seq x y z
N MET A 1 -21.48 11.22 -26.50
CA MET A 1 -20.67 10.00 -26.22
C MET A 1 -19.36 10.29 -25.45
N THR A 2 -19.26 11.37 -24.66
CA THR A 2 -17.98 12.13 -24.63
C THR A 2 -17.31 12.33 -23.26
N ALA A 3 -18.01 12.28 -22.12
CA ALA A 3 -17.37 12.45 -20.79
C ALA A 3 -17.38 11.19 -19.89
N ILE A 4 -18.48 10.43 -19.87
CA ILE A 4 -18.57 9.19 -19.08
C ILE A 4 -17.58 8.13 -19.60
N ASN A 5 -17.36 8.10 -20.92
CA ASN A 5 -16.36 7.24 -21.55
C ASN A 5 -14.92 7.69 -21.27
N SER A 6 -14.64 8.99 -21.05
CA SER A 6 -13.28 9.46 -20.78
C SER A 6 -12.84 9.12 -19.34
N LEU A 7 -13.70 9.35 -18.35
CA LEU A 7 -13.41 9.02 -16.94
C LEU A 7 -13.22 7.50 -16.73
N GLY A 8 -14.06 6.69 -17.38
CA GLY A 8 -13.93 5.23 -17.33
C GLY A 8 -12.59 4.74 -17.89
N ARG A 9 -12.09 5.34 -18.97
CA ARG A 9 -10.77 5.04 -19.54
C ARG A 9 -9.64 5.47 -18.62
N LEU A 10 -9.71 6.67 -18.06
CA LEU A 10 -8.71 7.18 -17.10
C LEU A 10 -8.60 6.27 -15.88
N ARG A 11 -9.75 5.83 -15.31
CA ARG A 11 -9.77 4.89 -14.18
C ARG A 11 -9.17 3.53 -14.51
N LEU A 12 -9.47 2.97 -15.68
CA LEU A 12 -8.87 1.71 -16.11
C LEU A 12 -7.36 1.85 -16.34
N GLN A 13 -6.91 2.97 -16.90
CA GLN A 13 -5.49 3.27 -17.06
C GLN A 13 -4.80 3.41 -15.69
N GLY A 14 -5.41 4.14 -14.75
CA GLY A 14 -4.93 4.26 -13.37
C GLY A 14 -4.81 2.89 -12.68
N LEU A 15 -5.83 2.05 -12.79
CA LEU A 15 -5.80 0.67 -12.28
C LEU A 15 -4.65 -0.15 -12.88
N ARG A 16 -4.38 -0.02 -14.19
CA ARG A 16 -3.26 -0.72 -14.86
C ARG A 16 -1.90 -0.22 -14.39
N ILE A 17 -1.74 1.10 -14.25
CA ILE A 17 -0.51 1.71 -13.75
C ILE A 17 -0.23 1.26 -12.32
N LEU A 18 -1.25 1.34 -11.45
CA LEU A 18 -1.13 0.90 -10.06
C LEU A 18 -0.86 -0.60 -9.96
N LEU A 19 -1.51 -1.43 -10.78
CA LEU A 19 -1.24 -2.86 -10.81
C LEU A 19 0.21 -3.15 -11.19
N LEU A 20 0.72 -2.50 -12.23
CA LEU A 20 2.12 -2.64 -12.65
C LEU A 20 3.06 -2.19 -11.53
N ALA A 21 2.78 -1.06 -10.88
CA ALA A 21 3.57 -0.58 -9.75
C ALA A 21 3.60 -1.58 -8.58
N ASN A 22 2.49 -2.24 -8.26
CA ASN A 22 2.42 -3.24 -7.19
C ASN A 22 3.17 -4.54 -7.54
N TRP A 23 3.16 -4.98 -8.79
CA TRP A 23 3.99 -6.11 -9.23
C TRP A 23 5.48 -5.75 -9.25
N LEU A 24 5.84 -4.54 -9.67
CA LEU A 24 7.22 -4.03 -9.56
C LEU A 24 7.65 -3.96 -8.09
N TRP A 25 6.77 -3.51 -7.20
CA TRP A 25 7.03 -3.52 -5.75
C TRP A 25 7.28 -4.95 -5.23
N THR A 26 6.52 -5.95 -5.69
CA THR A 26 6.78 -7.36 -5.35
C THR A 26 8.19 -7.80 -5.74
N VAL A 27 8.67 -7.39 -6.92
CA VAL A 27 10.05 -7.66 -7.36
C VAL A 27 11.06 -6.94 -6.46
N VAL A 28 10.82 -5.67 -6.12
CA VAL A 28 11.68 -4.90 -5.20
C VAL A 28 11.78 -5.58 -3.84
N LEU A 29 10.65 -6.02 -3.27
CA LEU A 29 10.64 -6.76 -2.01
C LEU A 29 11.47 -8.05 -2.08
N GLY A 30 11.36 -8.80 -3.18
CA GLY A 30 12.19 -9.99 -3.42
C GLY A 30 13.68 -9.66 -3.46
N LEU A 31 14.07 -8.60 -4.18
CA LEU A 31 15.46 -8.16 -4.25
C LEU A 31 16.01 -7.69 -2.90
N VAL A 32 15.21 -6.95 -2.13
CA VAL A 32 15.58 -6.53 -0.77
C VAL A 32 15.75 -7.74 0.14
N ALA A 33 14.83 -8.70 0.10
CA ALA A 33 14.90 -9.89 0.92
C ALA A 33 16.14 -10.75 0.60
N LEU A 34 16.46 -10.93 -0.68
CA LEU A 34 17.71 -11.57 -1.12
C LEU A 34 18.95 -10.85 -0.59
N ARG A 35 18.91 -9.51 -0.54
CA ARG A 35 20.04 -8.70 -0.04
C ARG A 35 20.24 -8.81 1.47
N LEU A 36 19.16 -8.97 2.23
CA LEU A 36 19.19 -9.09 3.69
C LEU A 36 19.56 -10.51 4.17
N GLY A 37 19.47 -11.52 3.30
CA GLY A 37 20.12 -12.83 3.52
C GLY A 37 19.41 -13.77 4.51
N GLY A 38 18.08 -13.76 4.58
CA GLY A 38 17.29 -14.62 5.48
C GLY A 38 16.19 -15.45 4.79
N ASP A 39 15.62 -16.40 5.53
CA ASP A 39 14.58 -17.36 5.07
C ASP A 39 13.24 -16.70 4.69
N VAL A 40 13.03 -15.45 5.11
CA VAL A 40 11.77 -14.69 4.95
C VAL A 40 11.53 -14.23 3.50
N THR A 41 12.46 -14.50 2.57
CA THR A 41 12.38 -14.07 1.17
C THR A 41 11.20 -14.69 0.43
N ILE A 42 11.02 -16.02 0.53
CA ILE A 42 9.97 -16.72 -0.20
C ILE A 42 8.60 -16.34 0.35
N GLU A 43 8.45 -16.30 1.69
CA GLU A 43 7.20 -15.95 2.34
C GLU A 43 6.74 -14.53 1.99
N THR A 44 7.65 -13.55 2.02
CA THR A 44 7.37 -12.16 1.65
C THR A 44 6.88 -12.06 0.20
N MET A 45 7.58 -12.74 -0.72
CA MET A 45 7.18 -12.76 -2.13
C MET A 45 5.83 -13.44 -2.35
N LEU A 46 5.56 -14.55 -1.66
CA LEU A 46 4.30 -15.27 -1.75
C LEU A 46 3.12 -14.43 -1.24
N VAL A 47 3.28 -13.79 -0.08
CA VAL A 47 2.24 -12.90 0.48
C VAL A 47 2.01 -11.71 -0.44
N SER A 48 3.07 -11.05 -0.93
CA SER A 48 2.96 -9.94 -1.87
C SER A 48 2.30 -10.33 -3.20
N ALA A 49 2.63 -11.52 -3.73
CA ALA A 49 2.00 -12.04 -4.94
C ALA A 49 0.53 -12.39 -4.71
N LEU A 50 0.21 -13.01 -3.57
CA LEU A 50 -1.15 -13.42 -3.21
C LEU A 50 -2.10 -12.21 -3.16
N VAL A 51 -1.70 -11.13 -2.49
CA VAL A 51 -2.55 -9.93 -2.38
C VAL A 51 -2.77 -9.23 -3.73
N ASN A 52 -1.85 -9.40 -4.69
CA ASN A 52 -1.99 -8.91 -6.05
C ASN A 52 -2.95 -9.74 -6.92
N MET A 53 -3.30 -10.97 -6.55
CA MET A 53 -4.06 -11.88 -7.43
C MET A 53 -5.45 -11.35 -7.78
N LEU A 54 -6.21 -10.90 -6.78
CA LEU A 54 -7.58 -10.39 -7.00
C LEU A 54 -7.59 -9.07 -7.82
N PRO A 55 -6.79 -8.03 -7.48
CA PRO A 55 -6.61 -6.86 -8.32
C PRO A 55 -6.21 -7.21 -9.76
N THR A 56 -5.27 -8.15 -9.94
CA THR A 56 -4.85 -8.63 -11.26
C THR A 56 -6.03 -9.19 -12.05
N ALA A 57 -6.78 -10.12 -11.46
CA ALA A 57 -7.94 -10.73 -12.12
C ALA A 57 -9.01 -9.68 -12.49
N MET A 58 -9.26 -8.69 -11.64
CA MET A 58 -10.20 -7.60 -11.91
C MET A 58 -9.74 -6.73 -13.09
N VAL A 59 -8.47 -6.32 -13.11
CA VAL A 59 -7.92 -5.45 -14.16
C VAL A 59 -7.82 -6.17 -15.51
N LEU A 60 -7.43 -7.46 -15.53
CA LEU A 60 -7.38 -8.27 -16.75
C LEU A 60 -8.78 -8.45 -17.38
N ARG A 61 -9.83 -8.49 -16.55
CA ARG A 61 -11.23 -8.48 -17.00
C ARG A 61 -11.74 -7.09 -17.41
N GLY A 62 -10.89 -6.06 -17.37
CA GLY A 62 -11.26 -4.69 -17.70
C GLY A 62 -12.22 -4.04 -16.70
N ARG A 63 -12.33 -4.58 -15.47
CA ARG A 63 -13.20 -3.99 -14.44
C ARG A 63 -12.70 -2.60 -14.05
N ARG A 64 -13.65 -1.70 -13.85
CA ARG A 64 -13.43 -0.26 -13.54
C ARG A 64 -14.50 0.30 -12.61
N ASP A 65 -15.24 -0.59 -11.96
CA ASP A 65 -16.31 -0.27 -11.02
C ASP A 65 -15.72 0.15 -9.65
N LEU A 66 -16.59 0.40 -8.69
CA LEU A 66 -16.15 0.77 -7.34
C LEU A 66 -15.37 -0.36 -6.68
N GLU A 67 -15.83 -1.61 -6.78
CA GLU A 67 -15.16 -2.76 -6.19
C GLU A 67 -13.70 -2.89 -6.64
N ALA A 68 -13.44 -2.83 -7.96
CA ALA A 68 -12.07 -2.91 -8.48
C ALA A 68 -11.17 -1.80 -7.92
N ARG A 69 -11.72 -0.60 -7.71
CA ARG A 69 -10.98 0.55 -7.16
C ARG A 69 -10.74 0.42 -5.67
N MET A 70 -11.72 -0.07 -4.90
CA MET A 70 -11.57 -0.33 -3.47
C MET A 70 -10.54 -1.43 -3.21
N VAL A 71 -10.62 -2.53 -3.96
CA VAL A 71 -9.65 -3.64 -3.89
C VAL A 71 -8.24 -3.21 -4.32
N MET A 72 -8.11 -2.35 -5.33
CA MET A 72 -6.81 -1.73 -5.62
C MET A 72 -6.32 -0.84 -4.47
N GLY A 73 -7.24 -0.07 -3.87
CA GLY A 73 -6.96 0.82 -2.74
C GLY A 73 -6.37 0.09 -1.53
N THR A 74 -6.79 -1.14 -1.24
CA THR A 74 -6.23 -1.91 -0.11
C THR A 74 -4.74 -2.18 -0.27
N LEU A 75 -4.24 -2.31 -1.51
CA LEU A 75 -2.81 -2.53 -1.75
C LEU A 75 -1.94 -1.36 -1.27
N ALA A 76 -2.47 -0.13 -1.25
CA ALA A 76 -1.73 1.03 -0.76
C ALA A 76 -1.43 0.98 0.74
N ALA A 77 -2.15 0.16 1.50
CA ALA A 77 -1.82 -0.16 2.89
C ALA A 77 -1.00 -1.44 2.99
N VAL A 78 -1.43 -2.51 2.30
CA VAL A 78 -0.86 -3.85 2.50
C VAL A 78 0.56 -3.99 1.96
N GLN A 79 0.86 -3.42 0.79
CA GLN A 79 2.16 -3.61 0.15
C GLN A 79 3.31 -2.90 0.87
N PRO A 80 3.18 -1.64 1.32
CA PRO A 80 4.19 -1.03 2.17
C PRO A 80 4.30 -1.72 3.54
N ALA A 81 3.20 -2.21 4.12
CA ALA A 81 3.22 -2.95 5.38
C ALA A 81 4.07 -4.24 5.28
N ILE A 82 3.94 -5.01 4.19
CA ILE A 82 4.81 -6.17 3.92
C ILE A 82 6.28 -5.72 3.87
N GLY A 83 6.57 -4.59 3.22
CA GLY A 83 7.93 -4.03 3.17
C GLY A 83 8.48 -3.61 4.52
N VAL A 84 7.67 -2.97 5.37
CA VAL A 84 8.09 -2.59 6.73
C VAL A 84 8.35 -3.83 7.58
N VAL A 85 7.52 -4.86 7.48
CA VAL A 85 7.74 -6.14 8.18
C VAL A 85 9.04 -6.80 7.69
N LEU A 86 9.29 -6.85 6.38
CA LEU A 86 10.55 -7.36 5.82
C LEU A 86 11.78 -6.63 6.40
N LEU A 87 11.64 -5.33 6.64
CA LEU A 87 12.70 -4.48 7.19
C LEU A 87 12.74 -4.46 8.72
N SER A 88 11.97 -5.30 9.42
CA SER A 88 11.91 -5.28 10.90
C SER A 88 13.29 -5.45 11.52
N GLY A 89 13.68 -4.49 12.37
CA GLY A 89 15.01 -4.47 13.02
C GLY A 89 16.15 -4.00 12.12
N HIS A 90 15.90 -3.72 10.84
CA HIS A 90 16.88 -3.13 9.92
C HIS A 90 16.83 -1.60 9.99
N GLY A 91 17.98 -0.94 9.79
CA GLY A 91 18.06 0.53 9.84
C GLY A 91 17.20 1.24 8.78
N TRP A 92 16.77 0.53 7.74
CA TRP A 92 15.90 1.06 6.67
C TRP A 92 14.41 0.98 7.00
N GLN A 93 14.02 0.38 8.13
CA GLN A 93 12.60 0.20 8.48
C GLN A 93 11.82 1.52 8.49
N MET A 94 12.40 2.57 9.07
CA MET A 94 11.77 3.90 9.10
C MET A 94 11.61 4.51 7.71
N ASP A 95 12.65 4.42 6.87
CA ASP A 95 12.58 4.91 5.49
C ASP A 95 11.55 4.12 4.67
N GLY A 96 11.36 2.84 4.99
CA GLY A 96 10.30 1.98 4.44
C GLY A 96 8.88 2.55 4.64
N HIS A 97 8.64 3.34 5.69
CA HIS A 97 7.32 3.93 5.94
C HIS A 97 6.94 4.98 4.89
N MET A 98 7.92 5.60 4.23
CA MET A 98 7.64 6.58 3.19
C MET A 98 6.84 5.98 2.03
N TYR A 99 6.94 4.66 1.81
CA TYR A 99 6.20 3.98 0.75
C TYR A 99 4.69 3.91 1.00
N PHE A 100 4.20 4.06 2.25
CA PHE A 100 2.77 4.28 2.51
C PHE A 100 2.29 5.57 1.84
N PHE A 101 3.03 6.67 2.00
CA PHE A 101 2.69 7.96 1.38
C PHE A 101 2.76 7.89 -0.14
N VAL A 102 3.78 7.21 -0.69
CA VAL A 102 3.90 6.98 -2.14
C VAL A 102 2.68 6.22 -2.68
N ALA A 103 2.28 5.15 -2.00
CA ALA A 103 1.17 4.32 -2.44
C ALA A 103 -0.18 5.05 -2.31
N LEU A 104 -0.40 5.79 -1.22
CA LEU A 104 -1.56 6.69 -1.04
C LEU A 104 -1.65 7.74 -2.15
N ALA A 105 -0.54 8.41 -2.47
CA ALA A 105 -0.49 9.39 -3.55
C ALA A 105 -0.88 8.80 -4.91
N GLY A 106 -0.46 7.56 -5.18
CA GLY A 106 -0.82 6.84 -6.40
C GLY A 106 -2.34 6.66 -6.59
N LEU A 107 -3.11 6.58 -5.51
CA LEU A 107 -4.57 6.35 -5.58
C LEU A 107 -5.34 7.50 -6.25
N VAL A 108 -4.75 8.69 -6.40
CA VAL A 108 -5.34 9.80 -7.18
C VAL A 108 -5.63 9.39 -8.63
N LEU A 109 -4.86 8.45 -9.19
CA LEU A 109 -5.10 7.91 -10.54
C LEU A 109 -6.47 7.20 -10.69
N LEU A 110 -7.14 6.88 -9.59
CA LEU A 110 -8.48 6.26 -9.59
C LEU A 110 -9.61 7.28 -9.67
N TYR A 111 -9.31 8.58 -9.59
CA TYR A 111 -10.28 9.68 -9.61
C TYR A 111 -11.47 9.37 -8.68
N ASP A 112 -11.15 8.93 -7.47
CA ASP A 112 -12.11 8.49 -6.45
C ASP A 112 -11.49 8.60 -5.06
N TRP A 113 -12.12 9.37 -4.19
CA TRP A 113 -11.66 9.59 -2.82
C TRP A 113 -11.90 8.37 -1.91
N ARG A 114 -12.87 7.49 -2.25
CA ARG A 114 -13.22 6.33 -1.41
C ARG A 114 -12.06 5.34 -1.18
N PRO A 115 -11.31 4.90 -2.21
CA PRO A 115 -10.13 4.07 -1.98
C PRO A 115 -9.03 4.77 -1.17
N ILE A 116 -8.93 6.11 -1.24
CA ILE A 116 -7.97 6.89 -0.45
C ILE A 116 -8.34 6.83 1.04
N VAL A 117 -9.59 7.11 1.38
CA VAL A 117 -10.08 7.03 2.78
C VAL A 117 -9.99 5.61 3.32
N LEU A 118 -10.31 4.60 2.50
CA LEU A 118 -10.12 3.20 2.88
C LEU A 118 -8.65 2.90 3.19
N ALA A 119 -7.73 3.24 2.29
CA ALA A 119 -6.31 2.99 2.47
C ALA A 119 -5.78 3.70 3.72
N ALA A 120 -6.07 4.99 3.89
CA ALA A 120 -5.66 5.77 5.07
C ALA A 120 -6.18 5.14 6.37
N THR A 121 -7.42 4.66 6.39
CA THR A 121 -8.00 3.96 7.54
C THR A 121 -7.29 2.65 7.83
N LEU A 122 -7.01 1.84 6.79
CA LEU A 122 -6.26 0.60 6.93
C LEU A 122 -4.82 0.84 7.44
N VAL A 123 -4.17 1.89 6.95
CA VAL A 123 -2.84 2.31 7.44
C VAL A 123 -2.91 2.70 8.92
N ALA A 124 -3.89 3.49 9.33
CA ALA A 124 -4.06 3.88 10.73
C ALA A 124 -4.31 2.65 11.63
N LEU A 125 -5.19 1.73 11.20
CA LEU A 125 -5.46 0.49 11.93
C LEU A 125 -4.23 -0.40 12.01
N HIS A 126 -3.46 -0.53 10.94
CA HIS A 126 -2.19 -1.26 10.93
C HIS A 126 -1.23 -0.72 11.99
N HIS A 127 -0.98 0.59 12.00
CA HIS A 127 -0.08 1.21 12.98
C HIS A 127 -0.60 1.05 14.41
N LEU A 128 -1.90 1.28 14.64
CA LEU A 128 -2.47 1.20 15.98
C LEU A 128 -2.45 -0.23 16.52
N VAL A 129 -2.97 -1.20 15.75
CA VAL A 129 -3.10 -2.60 16.19
C VAL A 129 -1.73 -3.23 16.36
N LEU A 130 -0.83 -3.09 15.40
CA LEU A 130 0.50 -3.70 15.50
C LEU A 130 1.39 -3.01 16.52
N ASN A 131 1.22 -1.71 16.80
CA ASN A 131 1.92 -1.07 17.91
C ASN A 131 1.66 -1.75 19.26
N TYR A 132 0.48 -2.36 19.46
CA TYR A 132 0.18 -3.11 20.69
C TYR A 132 0.53 -4.60 20.60
N LEU A 133 0.33 -5.23 19.44
CA LEU A 133 0.48 -6.68 19.30
C LEU A 133 1.90 -7.12 18.89
N ALA A 134 2.56 -6.34 18.02
CA ALA A 134 3.88 -6.64 17.48
C ALA A 134 4.62 -5.34 17.12
N PRO A 135 5.08 -4.54 18.11
CA PRO A 135 5.60 -3.19 17.87
C PRO A 135 6.78 -3.16 16.89
N SER A 136 7.62 -4.20 16.92
CA SER A 136 8.79 -4.34 16.04
C SER A 136 8.44 -4.47 14.56
N TRP A 137 7.18 -4.79 14.23
CA TRP A 137 6.69 -4.88 12.85
C TRP A 137 6.28 -3.52 12.27
N VAL A 138 6.29 -2.47 13.10
CA VAL A 138 5.97 -1.10 12.68
C VAL A 138 7.14 -0.18 13.01
N PHE A 139 7.67 -0.18 14.22
CA PHE A 139 8.74 0.76 14.60
C PHE A 139 10.04 0.03 14.97
N PRO A 140 11.22 0.65 14.73
CA PRO A 140 12.47 0.15 15.27
C PRO A 140 12.45 0.22 16.80
N GLY A 141 12.44 -0.94 17.46
CA GLY A 141 12.43 -1.03 18.93
C GLY A 141 11.03 -0.97 19.53
N GLN A 142 10.85 -0.18 20.59
CA GLN A 142 9.56 -0.02 21.26
C GLN A 142 8.75 1.07 20.56
N GLY A 143 7.50 0.78 20.20
CA GLY A 143 6.61 1.75 19.59
C GLY A 143 6.33 2.93 20.53
N ASN A 144 6.33 4.15 19.98
CA ASN A 144 6.08 5.39 20.73
C ASN A 144 4.78 6.04 20.22
N LEU A 145 3.82 6.29 21.13
CA LEU A 145 2.56 6.97 20.81
C LEU A 145 2.77 8.34 20.15
N GLU A 146 3.85 9.04 20.47
CA GLU A 146 4.19 10.32 19.84
C GLU A 146 4.49 10.16 18.34
N GLN A 147 5.20 9.10 17.96
CA GLN A 147 5.50 8.81 16.55
C GLN A 147 4.22 8.47 15.78
N ILE A 148 3.33 7.69 16.41
CA ILE A 148 2.01 7.39 15.84
C ILE A 148 1.20 8.67 15.65
N ALA A 149 1.20 9.58 16.62
CA ALA A 149 0.48 10.85 16.52
C ALA A 149 0.99 11.71 15.35
N ILE A 150 2.32 11.85 15.21
CA ILE A 150 2.92 12.59 14.09
C ILE A 150 2.56 11.93 12.75
N HIS A 151 2.68 10.60 12.66
CA HIS A 151 2.37 9.87 11.44
C HIS A 151 0.87 9.97 11.08
N ALA A 152 -0.02 9.89 12.08
CA ALA A 152 -1.46 10.03 11.88
C ALA A 152 -1.83 11.43 11.35
N VAL A 153 -1.19 12.49 11.86
CA VAL A 153 -1.37 13.85 11.33
C VAL A 153 -0.91 13.91 9.87
N ALA A 154 0.28 13.37 9.55
CA ALA A 154 0.81 13.37 8.19
C ALA A 154 -0.10 12.63 7.20
N VAL A 155 -0.58 11.43 7.55
CA VAL A 155 -1.50 10.65 6.72
C VAL A 155 -2.84 11.36 6.55
N THR A 156 -3.36 11.99 7.62
CA THR A 156 -4.63 12.75 7.56
C THR A 156 -4.51 13.96 6.63
N LEU A 157 -3.43 14.74 6.76
CA LEU A 157 -3.18 15.88 5.89
C LEU A 157 -3.02 15.45 4.43
N GLN A 158 -2.27 14.37 4.18
CA GLN A 158 -2.12 13.83 2.84
C GLN A 158 -3.47 13.39 2.27
N ALA A 159 -4.21 12.54 2.97
CA ALA A 159 -5.50 12.04 2.52
C ALA A 159 -6.48 13.19 2.21
N SER A 160 -6.49 14.24 3.05
CA SER A 160 -7.33 15.43 2.85
C SER A 160 -7.02 16.17 1.55
N VAL A 161 -5.75 16.25 1.15
CA VAL A 161 -5.34 16.92 -0.10
C VAL A 161 -5.63 16.08 -1.34
N LEU A 162 -5.60 14.74 -1.22
CA LEU A 162 -5.79 13.84 -2.35
C LEU A 162 -7.27 13.57 -2.68
N CYS A 163 -8.19 13.84 -1.76
CA CYS A 163 -9.64 13.61 -1.91
C CYS A 163 -10.33 14.76 -2.68
#